data_AF-A0A510J9C4-F1
#
_entry.id   AF-A0A510J9C4-F1
#
_cell.length_a   1.000
_cell.length_b   1.000
_cell.length_c   1.000
_cell.angle_alpha   90.00
_cell.angle_beta   90.00
_cell.angle_gamma   90.00
#
_symmetry.space_group_name_H-M   'P 1'
#
loop_
_entity.id
_entity.type
_entity.pdbx_description
1 polymer ?
#
loop_
_entity_poly.entity_id
_entity_poly.type
_entity_poly.pdbx_seq_one_letter_code
_entity_poly.pdbx_strand_id
1 'polypeptide(L)'
;MKKIILICLFAITIIGFSKPERDNRGILTMNENEWYQMFGDNTKTNGKCSFIGASIMQLAYINDGKKLETTQENALSSLEALNRQIYSEGLRHPSNDNSLLFEYYYVKNCRKLTNKDFDLVGSPSFKTVFEEIYNTYK
;
A
#
# COMPACT_ATOMS: atom_id res chain seq x y z
N MET A 1 -5.80 -13.98 -59.88
CA MET A 1 -5.19 -13.12 -58.84
C MET A 1 -5.95 -13.31 -57.54
N LYS A 2 -5.46 -14.17 -56.64
CA LYS A 2 -6.11 -14.46 -55.34
C LYS A 2 -5.53 -13.51 -54.29
N LYS A 3 -6.38 -12.66 -53.70
CA LYS A 3 -6.01 -11.75 -52.62
C LYS A 3 -5.84 -12.58 -51.34
N ILE A 4 -4.60 -12.79 -50.90
CA ILE A 4 -4.32 -13.35 -49.58
C ILE A 4 -4.41 -12.18 -48.60
N ILE A 5 -5.51 -12.14 -47.85
CA ILE A 5 -5.69 -11.20 -46.74
C ILE A 5 -4.78 -11.68 -45.62
N LEU A 6 -3.70 -10.94 -45.39
CA LEU A 6 -2.77 -11.13 -44.29
C LEU A 6 -3.51 -10.82 -42.99
N ILE A 7 -3.99 -11.86 -42.30
CA ILE A 7 -4.56 -11.74 -40.96
C ILE A 7 -3.37 -11.49 -40.02
N CYS A 8 -3.17 -10.24 -39.64
CA CYS A 8 -2.30 -9.87 -38.53
C CYS A 8 -2.84 -10.54 -37.26
N LEU A 9 -2.24 -11.65 -36.86
CA LEU A 9 -2.33 -12.18 -35.51
C LEU A 9 -1.71 -11.14 -34.56
N PHE A 10 -2.55 -10.24 -34.05
CA PHE A 10 -2.28 -9.56 -32.79
C PHE A 10 -2.28 -10.63 -31.70
N ALA A 11 -1.11 -11.24 -31.48
CA ALA A 11 -0.83 -11.88 -30.22
C ALA A 11 -0.87 -10.77 -29.17
N ILE A 12 -2.04 -10.60 -28.53
CA ILE A 12 -2.15 -9.85 -27.29
C ILE A 12 -1.31 -10.64 -26.30
N THR A 13 -0.04 -10.26 -26.17
CA THR A 13 0.79 -10.64 -25.04
C THR A 13 0.10 -10.06 -23.82
N ILE A 14 -0.71 -10.89 -23.17
CA ILE A 14 -1.14 -10.64 -21.81
C ILE A 14 0.16 -10.54 -21.04
N ILE A 15 0.62 -9.30 -20.79
CA ILE A 15 1.73 -9.03 -19.88
C ILE A 15 1.30 -9.71 -18.60
N GLY A 16 1.93 -10.84 -18.28
CA GLY A 16 1.61 -11.65 -17.13
C GLY A 16 1.99 -10.87 -15.89
N PHE A 17 1.09 -10.00 -15.43
CA PHE A 17 1.13 -9.49 -14.08
C PHE A 17 0.97 -10.73 -13.18
N SER A 18 2.08 -11.17 -12.59
CA SER A 18 2.08 -12.20 -11.55
C SER A 18 1.06 -11.76 -10.52
N LYS A 19 -0.04 -12.50 -10.35
CA LYS A 19 -1.11 -12.08 -9.44
C LYS A 19 -0.52 -11.86 -8.04
N PRO A 20 -1.09 -10.94 -7.25
CA PRO A 20 -0.80 -10.86 -5.82
C PRO A 20 -0.87 -12.25 -5.18
N GLU A 21 0.21 -12.65 -4.54
CA GLU A 21 0.39 -13.98 -3.95
C GLU A 21 0.80 -13.86 -2.49
N ARG A 22 0.62 -14.92 -1.71
CA ARG A 22 1.17 -15.01 -0.36
C ARG A 22 2.28 -16.04 -0.35
N ASP A 23 3.37 -15.70 0.31
CA ASP A 23 4.43 -16.67 0.54
C ASP A 23 4.02 -17.73 1.59
N ASN A 24 4.90 -18.68 1.87
CA ASN A 24 4.69 -19.75 2.84
C ASN A 24 4.52 -19.27 4.30
N ARG A 25 4.81 -18.00 4.59
CA ARG A 25 4.60 -17.34 5.89
C ARG A 25 3.26 -16.62 5.94
N GLY A 26 2.50 -16.63 4.84
CA GLY A 26 1.24 -15.92 4.68
C GLY A 26 1.42 -14.42 4.48
N ILE A 27 2.59 -13.95 4.06
CA ILE A 27 2.88 -12.54 3.78
C ILE A 27 2.50 -12.25 2.33
N LEU A 28 1.68 -11.22 2.12
CA LEU A 28 1.34 -10.72 0.79
C LEU A 28 2.59 -10.19 0.08
N THR A 29 2.87 -10.76 -1.09
CA THR A 29 3.92 -10.35 -2.02
C THR A 29 3.27 -9.85 -3.31
N MET A 30 3.65 -8.64 -3.72
CA MET A 30 3.17 -7.99 -4.93
C MET A 30 4.33 -7.25 -5.58
N ASN A 31 4.25 -7.03 -6.89
CA ASN A 31 5.20 -6.16 -7.57
C ASN A 31 4.91 -4.68 -7.25
N GLU A 32 5.86 -3.80 -7.59
CA GLU A 32 5.77 -2.37 -7.28
C GLU A 32 4.50 -1.70 -7.87
N ASN A 33 4.14 -2.04 -9.11
CA ASN A 33 2.96 -1.45 -9.76
C ASN A 33 1.66 -1.88 -9.07
N GLU A 34 1.59 -3.12 -8.60
CA GLU A 34 0.44 -3.62 -7.84
C GLU A 34 0.31 -2.91 -6.50
N TRP A 35 1.43 -2.66 -5.81
CA TRP A 35 1.43 -1.84 -4.60
C TRP A 35 0.89 -0.43 -4.86
N TYR A 36 1.39 0.23 -5.91
CA TYR A 36 0.95 1.58 -6.26
C TYR A 36 -0.55 1.61 -6.61
N GLN A 37 -1.02 0.64 -7.39
CA GLN A 37 -2.44 0.53 -7.71
C GLN A 37 -3.31 0.27 -6.48
N MET A 38 -2.88 -0.63 -5.60
CA MET A 38 -3.61 -0.94 -4.38
C MET A 38 -3.72 0.29 -3.47
N PHE A 39 -2.68 1.08 -3.31
CA PHE A 39 -2.72 2.24 -2.40
C PHE A 39 -3.10 3.56 -3.09
N GLY A 40 -3.28 3.55 -4.41
CA GLY A 40 -3.71 4.71 -5.19
C GLY A 40 -2.60 5.73 -5.43
N ASP A 41 -1.34 5.29 -5.46
CA ASP A 41 -0.23 6.19 -5.73
C ASP A 41 -0.26 6.76 -7.14
N ASN A 42 0.21 8.00 -7.24
CA ASN A 42 0.37 8.76 -8.46
C ASN A 42 1.53 9.75 -8.32
N THR A 43 1.74 10.60 -9.33
CA THR A 43 2.84 11.59 -9.32
C THR A 43 2.81 12.55 -8.13
N LYS A 44 1.64 12.86 -7.57
CA LYS A 44 1.52 13.77 -6.41
C LYS A 44 1.87 13.08 -5.10
N THR A 45 1.48 11.82 -4.94
CA THR A 45 1.74 11.06 -3.73
C THR A 45 3.16 10.50 -3.71
N ASN A 46 3.76 10.30 -4.89
CA ASN A 46 5.15 9.88 -5.08
C ASN A 46 5.52 8.65 -4.23
N GLY A 47 4.68 7.61 -4.26
CA GLY A 47 4.89 6.35 -3.56
C GLY A 47 4.58 6.38 -2.06
N LYS A 48 4.21 7.54 -1.49
CA LYS A 48 3.94 7.66 -0.05
C LYS A 48 2.75 6.80 0.40
N CYS A 49 1.73 6.60 -0.44
CA CYS A 49 0.56 5.81 -0.05
C CYS A 49 0.91 4.33 0.12
N SER A 50 1.67 3.76 -0.81
CA SER A 50 2.19 2.41 -0.75
C SER A 50 3.21 2.24 0.34
N PHE A 51 4.07 3.23 0.57
CA PHE A 51 5.00 3.20 1.69
C PHE A 51 4.25 3.09 3.03
N ILE A 52 3.29 3.99 3.28
CA ILE A 52 2.47 3.97 4.50
C ILE A 52 1.75 2.62 4.64
N GLY A 53 1.06 2.22 3.57
CA GLY A 53 0.30 0.97 3.54
C GLY A 53 1.17 -0.26 3.82
N ALA A 54 2.34 -0.34 3.19
CA ALA A 54 3.28 -1.44 3.39
C ALA A 54 3.90 -1.43 4.79
N SER A 55 4.26 -0.27 5.35
CA SER A 55 4.78 -0.16 6.71
C SER A 55 3.74 -0.56 7.76
N ILE A 56 2.48 -0.10 7.62
CA ILE A 56 1.37 -0.53 8.49
C ILE A 56 1.13 -2.03 8.34
N MET A 57 1.21 -2.57 7.11
CA MET A 57 1.08 -4.01 6.87
C MET A 57 2.20 -4.81 7.56
N GLN A 58 3.44 -4.33 7.53
CA GLN A 58 4.56 -4.97 8.25
C GLN A 58 4.30 -5.01 9.75
N LEU A 59 3.89 -3.89 10.34
CA LEU A 59 3.54 -3.81 11.77
C LEU A 59 2.39 -4.76 12.11
N ALA A 60 1.35 -4.78 11.29
CA ALA A 60 0.18 -5.63 11.48
C ALA A 60 0.53 -7.12 11.37
N TYR A 61 1.38 -7.52 10.43
CA TYR A 61 1.85 -8.88 10.31
C TYR A 61 2.70 -9.32 11.51
N ILE A 62 3.54 -8.43 12.06
CA ILE A 62 4.27 -8.70 13.31
C ILE A 62 3.29 -8.91 14.46
N ASN A 63 2.28 -8.04 14.58
CA ASN A 63 1.24 -8.15 15.60
C ASN A 63 0.41 -9.44 15.48
N ASP A 64 0.16 -9.88 14.25
CA ASP A 64 -0.53 -11.16 13.95
C ASP A 64 0.40 -12.39 14.10
N GLY A 65 1.65 -12.21 14.53
CA GLY A 65 2.61 -13.29 14.78
C GLY A 65 3.29 -13.86 13.54
N LYS A 66 3.22 -13.18 12.39
CA LYS A 66 3.93 -13.59 11.17
C LYS A 66 5.42 -13.26 11.28
N LYS A 67 6.27 -14.13 10.75
CA LYS A 67 7.73 -13.96 10.76
C LYS A 67 8.18 -13.10 9.59
N LEU A 68 8.48 -11.83 9.84
CA LEU A 68 9.11 -10.93 8.86
C LEU A 68 10.63 -10.86 9.04
N GLU A 69 11.32 -10.44 7.99
CA GLU A 69 12.75 -10.09 8.05
C GLU A 69 12.97 -8.72 8.71
N THR A 70 11.99 -7.82 8.60
CA THR A 70 12.02 -6.51 9.26
C THR A 70 11.54 -6.61 10.71
N THR A 71 11.98 -5.66 11.54
CA THR A 71 11.53 -5.53 12.94
C THR A 71 10.42 -4.48 13.07
N GLN A 72 9.69 -4.54 14.18
CA GLN A 72 8.67 -3.52 14.50
C GLN A 72 9.31 -2.13 14.60
N GLU A 73 10.48 -2.03 15.22
CA GLU A 73 11.23 -0.78 15.36
C GLU A 73 11.62 -0.18 14.00
N ASN A 74 12.07 -1.00 13.05
CA ASN A 74 12.42 -0.54 11.71
C ASN A 74 11.20 -0.03 10.94
N ALA A 75 10.05 -0.69 11.08
CA ALA A 75 8.81 -0.25 10.45
C ALA A 75 8.28 1.05 11.06
N LEU A 76 8.37 1.22 12.39
CA LEU A 76 8.02 2.46 13.07
C LEU A 76 8.97 3.60 12.69
N SER A 77 10.28 3.38 12.71
CA SER A 77 11.30 4.36 12.31
C SER A 77 11.10 4.84 10.86
N SER A 78 10.65 3.94 9.99
CA SER A 78 10.30 4.25 8.59
C SER A 78 9.10 5.21 8.51
N LEU A 79 8.05 4.98 9.30
CA LEU A 79 6.89 5.88 9.37
C LEU A 79 7.25 7.23 10.01
N GLU A 80 8.12 7.25 11.04
CA GLU A 80 8.63 8.49 11.62
C GLU A 80 9.45 9.32 10.63
N ALA A 81 10.27 8.66 9.81
CA ALA A 81 11.01 9.33 8.74
C ALA A 81 10.06 9.97 7.72
N LEU A 82 8.99 9.26 7.36
CA LEU A 82 7.96 9.80 6.49
C LEU A 82 7.21 10.98 7.14
N ASN A 83 6.88 10.92 8.43
CA ASN A 83 6.29 12.07 9.15
C ASN A 83 7.18 13.31 9.05
N ARG A 84 8.50 13.15 9.25
CA ARG A 84 9.46 14.26 9.12
C ARG A 84 9.47 14.83 7.69
N GLN A 85 9.41 13.97 6.68
CA GLN A 85 9.34 14.40 5.28
C GLN A 85 8.03 15.14 4.98
N ILE A 86 6.89 14.57 5.33
CA ILE A 86 5.58 15.18 5.05
C ILE A 86 5.43 16.52 5.81
N TYR A 87 6.01 16.60 7.01
CA TYR A 87 6.09 17.85 7.76
C TYR A 87 6.96 18.90 7.05
N SER A 88 8.12 18.53 6.50
CA SER A 88 8.97 19.47 5.76
C SER A 88 8.33 19.91 4.44
N GLU A 89 7.48 19.08 3.85
CA GLU A 89 6.62 19.42 2.69
C GLU A 89 5.46 20.37 3.06
N GLY A 90 5.29 20.71 4.34
CA GLY A 90 4.35 21.74 4.81
C GLY A 90 3.03 21.22 5.35
N LEU A 91 2.78 19.89 5.35
CA LEU A 91 1.58 19.36 6.00
C LEU A 91 1.70 19.47 7.52
N ARG A 92 0.58 19.80 8.16
CA ARG A 92 0.46 19.84 9.63
C ARG A 92 -0.73 18.99 10.04
N HIS A 93 -0.55 18.24 11.12
CA HIS A 93 -1.65 17.48 11.70
C HIS A 93 -2.66 18.44 12.35
N PRO A 94 -3.98 18.21 12.23
CA PRO A 94 -5.00 19.11 12.82
C PRO A 94 -4.89 19.27 14.35
N SER A 95 -4.38 18.25 15.06
CA SER A 95 -4.16 18.31 16.51
C SER A 95 -2.81 18.94 16.91
N ASN A 96 -1.98 19.36 15.95
CA ASN A 96 -0.56 19.71 16.10
C ASN A 96 0.37 18.57 16.55
N ASP A 97 -0.15 17.37 16.84
CA ASP A 97 0.66 16.17 17.05
C ASP A 97 1.07 15.57 15.69
N ASN A 98 2.33 15.76 15.30
CA ASN A 98 2.85 15.27 14.03
C ASN A 98 3.41 13.85 14.09
N SER A 99 3.29 13.14 15.22
CA SER A 99 3.69 11.73 15.34
C SER A 99 2.80 10.78 14.53
N LEU A 100 1.57 11.20 14.20
CA LEU A 100 0.61 10.46 13.38
C LEU A 100 0.31 11.14 12.05
N LEU A 101 1.22 12.00 11.58
CA LEU A 101 1.01 12.80 10.36
C LEU A 101 0.78 11.93 9.12
N PHE A 102 1.39 10.74 9.06
CA PHE A 102 1.21 9.77 7.98
C PHE A 102 -0.24 9.25 7.90
N GLU A 103 -0.94 9.09 9.02
CA GLU A 103 -2.33 8.63 9.03
C GLU A 103 -3.24 9.68 8.41
N TYR A 104 -3.09 10.92 8.86
CA TYR A 104 -3.80 12.07 8.31
C TYR A 104 -3.47 12.29 6.82
N TYR A 105 -2.20 12.17 6.45
CA TYR A 105 -1.77 12.21 5.06
C TYR A 105 -2.48 11.15 4.23
N TYR A 106 -2.54 9.90 4.73
CA TYR A 106 -3.15 8.80 4.02
C TYR A 106 -4.61 9.08 3.72
N VAL A 107 -5.39 9.49 4.73
CA VAL A 107 -6.83 9.77 4.53
C VAL A 107 -7.08 10.91 3.55
N LYS A 108 -6.21 11.92 3.54
CA LYS A 108 -6.35 13.07 2.63
C LYS A 108 -5.98 12.77 1.18
N ASN A 109 -5.01 11.88 0.94
CA ASN A 109 -4.34 11.79 -0.36
C ASN A 109 -4.39 10.39 -1.00
N CYS A 110 -4.65 9.34 -0.24
CA CYS A 110 -4.52 7.96 -0.69
C CYS A 110 -5.87 7.31 -0.95
N ARG A 111 -5.87 6.18 -1.67
CA ARG A 111 -7.10 5.43 -1.93
C ARG A 111 -7.60 4.82 -0.62
N LYS A 112 -8.89 5.01 -0.32
CA LYS A 112 -9.56 4.27 0.75
C LYS A 112 -9.64 2.79 0.38
N LEU A 113 -9.12 1.93 1.25
CA LEU A 113 -9.11 0.49 1.04
C LEU A 113 -10.52 -0.10 1.14
N THR A 114 -10.76 -1.15 0.36
CA THR A 114 -12.03 -1.90 0.31
C THR A 114 -11.91 -3.22 1.07
N ASN A 115 -13.04 -3.88 1.32
CA ASN A 115 -13.05 -5.23 1.91
C ASN A 115 -12.18 -6.21 1.11
N LYS A 116 -12.20 -6.13 -0.24
CA LYS A 116 -11.36 -6.97 -1.10
C LYS A 116 -9.87 -6.74 -0.85
N ASP A 117 -9.47 -5.49 -0.59
CA ASP A 117 -8.07 -5.14 -0.28
C ASP A 117 -7.66 -5.73 1.07
N PHE A 118 -8.54 -5.63 2.09
CA PHE A 118 -8.30 -6.24 3.40
C PHE A 118 -8.23 -7.76 3.32
N ASP A 119 -9.13 -8.39 2.58
CA ASP A 119 -9.13 -9.84 2.34
C ASP A 119 -7.88 -10.29 1.59
N LEU A 120 -7.35 -9.45 0.69
CA LEU A 120 -6.10 -9.71 -0.02
C LEU A 120 -4.89 -9.62 0.92
N VAL A 121 -4.85 -8.65 1.83
CA VAL A 121 -3.79 -8.58 2.85
C VAL A 121 -3.89 -9.76 3.82
N GLY A 122 -5.10 -10.13 4.25
CA GLY A 122 -5.28 -11.27 5.15
C GLY A 122 -4.59 -11.06 6.50
N SER A 123 -4.78 -9.87 7.07
CA SER A 123 -4.35 -9.48 8.41
C SER A 123 -5.50 -8.78 9.14
N PRO A 124 -6.05 -9.38 10.21
CA PRO A 124 -7.02 -8.73 11.07
C PRO A 124 -6.50 -7.42 11.66
N SER A 125 -5.26 -7.40 12.14
CA SER A 125 -4.65 -6.18 12.70
C SER A 125 -4.57 -5.05 11.69
N PHE A 126 -4.22 -5.35 10.44
CA PHE A 126 -4.14 -4.35 9.37
C PHE A 126 -5.50 -3.70 9.10
N LYS A 127 -6.55 -4.53 9.04
CA LYS A 127 -7.92 -4.05 8.86
C LYS A 127 -8.33 -3.14 10.02
N THR A 128 -8.10 -3.57 11.26
CA THR A 128 -8.42 -2.78 12.46
C THR A 128 -7.73 -1.41 12.43
N VAL A 129 -6.42 -1.36 12.16
CA VAL A 129 -5.66 -0.09 12.11
C VAL A 129 -6.23 0.86 11.06
N PHE A 130 -6.51 0.37 9.84
CA PHE A 130 -7.06 1.24 8.80
C PHE A 130 -8.49 1.69 9.10
N GLU A 131 -9.32 0.84 9.70
CA GLU A 131 -10.65 1.22 10.16
C GLU A 131 -10.59 2.31 11.23
N GLU A 132 -9.65 2.22 12.18
CA GLU A 132 -9.37 3.26 13.17
C GLU A 132 -8.94 4.58 12.52
N ILE A 133 -7.95 4.54 11.62
CA ILE A 133 -7.48 5.71 10.86
C ILE A 133 -8.67 6.38 10.13
N TYR A 134 -9.48 5.60 9.41
CA TYR A 134 -10.64 6.14 8.68
C TYR A 134 -11.72 6.68 9.60
N ASN A 135 -11.84 6.16 10.83
CA ASN A 135 -12.81 6.65 11.81
C ASN A 135 -12.34 7.94 12.49
N THR A 136 -11.05 8.08 12.74
CA THR A 136 -10.44 9.25 13.37
C THR A 136 -10.50 10.49 12.47
N TYR A 137 -10.28 10.34 11.17
CA TYR A 137 -10.16 11.46 10.23
C TYR A 137 -11.33 11.57 9.22
N LYS A 138 -12.55 11.20 9.66
CA LYS A 138 -13.79 11.29 8.85
C LYS A 138 -14.08 12.69 8.32
#